data_AF-A0AAV8TX18-F1
#
_entry.id   AF-A0AAV8TX18-F1
#
_cell.length_a   1.000
_cell.length_b   1.000
_cell.length_c   1.000
_cell.angle_alpha   90.00
_cell.angle_beta   90.00
_cell.angle_gamma   90.00
#
_symmetry.space_group_name_H-M   'P 1'
#
loop_
_entity.id
_entity.type
_entity.pdbx_description
1 polymer ?
#
loop_
_entity_poly.entity_id
_entity_poly.type
_entity_poly.pdbx_seq_one_letter_code
_entity_poly.pdbx_strand_id
1 'polypeptide(L)'
;MSSTTGTDSSQNSTKTLLLDEIKRINERLIHVSVKLDSDQDSARGREGITLTCFFNPVCLTRPLKLLIDAIIPFPPLRLLIPADYPESSPVILKGFKWEEAEEISEEVKVRFNRHIGALSQPICLAEMAGSWQFYIAEVINEYAQRAGVGTFSSKK
;
A
#
# COMPACT_ATOMS: atom_id res chain seq x y z
N MET A 1 -23.79 37.10 20.06
CA MET A 1 -24.57 36.96 18.81
C MET A 1 -23.59 36.39 17.80
N SER A 2 -23.38 35.06 17.77
CA SER A 2 -24.07 34.09 16.88
C SER A 2 -23.84 34.47 15.41
N SER A 3 -23.29 33.70 14.48
CA SER A 3 -23.04 32.25 14.27
C SER A 3 -21.90 32.17 13.19
N THR A 4 -21.28 31.06 12.78
CA THR A 4 -21.84 29.81 12.27
C THR A 4 -20.73 28.76 12.16
N THR A 5 -20.88 27.68 12.93
CA THR A 5 -20.27 26.37 12.74
C THR A 5 -20.96 25.69 11.55
N GLY A 6 -20.23 25.46 10.46
CA GLY A 6 -20.79 24.85 9.23
C GLY A 6 -19.96 23.75 8.59
N THR A 7 -18.70 23.55 8.98
CA THR A 7 -17.75 22.73 8.19
C THR A 7 -17.45 21.36 8.81
N ASP A 8 -17.79 21.13 10.08
CA ASP A 8 -17.34 19.95 10.85
C ASP A 8 -18.10 18.64 10.51
N SER A 9 -19.32 18.73 9.98
CA SER A 9 -20.19 17.56 9.81
C SER A 9 -19.91 16.74 8.53
N SER A 10 -19.49 17.39 7.43
CA SER A 10 -19.16 16.68 6.18
C SER A 10 -17.79 15.99 6.24
N GLN A 11 -16.79 16.65 6.84
CA GLN A 11 -15.44 16.09 6.96
C GLN A 11 -15.40 14.84 7.86
N ASN A 12 -16.23 14.81 8.91
CA ASN A 12 -16.39 13.63 9.76
C ASN A 12 -17.03 12.46 9.01
N SER A 13 -18.01 12.72 8.14
CA SER A 13 -18.71 11.70 7.34
C SER A 13 -17.77 11.03 6.31
N THR A 14 -16.95 11.82 5.61
CA THR A 14 -15.95 11.30 4.66
C THR A 14 -14.90 10.43 5.36
N LYS A 15 -14.46 10.84 6.56
CA LYS A 15 -13.55 10.05 7.38
C LYS A 15 -14.16 8.72 7.82
N THR A 16 -15.45 8.69 8.18
CA THR A 16 -16.16 7.45 8.51
C THR A 16 -16.23 6.50 7.31
N LEU A 17 -16.57 7.00 6.11
CA LEU A 17 -16.60 6.18 4.89
C LEU A 17 -15.23 5.60 4.54
N LEU A 18 -14.16 6.38 4.71
CA LEU A 18 -12.79 5.94 4.50
C LEU A 18 -12.37 4.85 5.50
N LEU A 19 -12.76 4.98 6.77
CA LEU A 19 -12.50 3.96 7.79
C LEU A 19 -13.20 2.62 7.46
N ASP A 20 -14.44 2.68 6.97
CA ASP A 20 -15.17 1.49 6.52
C ASP A 20 -14.53 0.86 5.28
N GLU A 21 -14.01 1.67 4.36
CA GLU A 21 -13.24 1.17 3.22
C GLU A 21 -11.96 0.48 3.67
N ILE A 22 -11.19 1.11 4.57
CA ILE A 22 -9.95 0.54 5.13
C ILE A 22 -10.23 -0.79 5.84
N LYS A 23 -11.32 -0.87 6.59
CA LYS A 23 -11.76 -2.11 7.23
C LYS A 23 -12.00 -3.21 6.18
N ARG A 24 -12.78 -2.92 5.14
CA ARG A 24 -13.05 -3.87 4.04
C ARG A 24 -11.77 -4.30 3.31
N ILE A 25 -10.82 -3.39 3.12
CA ILE A 25 -9.53 -3.71 2.51
C ILE A 25 -8.74 -4.66 3.40
N ASN A 26 -8.63 -4.37 4.70
CA ASN A 26 -7.89 -5.19 5.66
C ASN A 26 -8.52 -6.56 5.89
N GLU A 27 -9.83 -6.70 5.70
CA GLU A 27 -10.52 -8.00 5.73
C GLU A 27 -10.26 -8.83 4.46
N ARG A 28 -9.97 -8.19 3.33
CA ARG A 28 -9.78 -8.84 2.03
C ARG A 28 -8.31 -9.12 1.69
N LEU A 29 -7.40 -8.24 2.08
CA LEU A 29 -5.97 -8.36 1.80
C LEU A 29 -5.27 -9.18 2.88
N ILE A 30 -4.47 -10.16 2.45
CA ILE A 30 -3.80 -11.13 3.34
C ILE A 30 -2.45 -10.59 3.81
N HIS A 31 -1.71 -9.99 2.89
CA HIS A 31 -0.34 -9.55 3.08
C HIS A 31 -0.20 -8.04 3.18
N VAL A 32 -1.29 -7.27 3.08
CA VAL A 32 -1.24 -5.81 3.19
C VAL A 32 -2.27 -5.36 4.22
N SER A 33 -1.83 -4.55 5.19
CA SER A 33 -2.74 -3.81 6.07
C SER A 33 -2.60 -2.31 5.84
N VAL A 34 -3.72 -1.64 5.68
CA VAL A 34 -3.85 -0.19 5.56
C VAL A 34 -4.17 0.39 6.93
N LYS A 35 -3.40 1.40 7.35
CA LYS A 35 -3.62 2.13 8.61
C LYS A 35 -3.55 3.63 8.35
N LEU A 36 -4.37 4.40 9.06
CA LEU A 36 -4.24 5.85 9.08
C LEU A 36 -2.97 6.22 9.85
N ASP A 37 -2.24 7.21 9.35
CA ASP A 37 -1.16 7.80 10.12
C ASP A 37 -1.78 8.65 11.24
N SER A 38 -1.31 8.45 12.48
CA SER A 38 -1.92 9.04 13.68
C SER A 38 -1.73 10.56 13.79
N ASP A 39 -0.89 11.14 12.94
CA ASP A 39 -0.67 12.57 12.88
C ASP A 39 -1.28 13.17 11.61
N GLN A 40 -1.95 14.31 11.80
CA GLN A 40 -2.24 15.26 10.74
C GLN A 40 -0.92 15.89 10.26
N ASP A 41 0.04 15.08 9.81
CA ASP A 41 1.10 15.54 8.93
C ASP A 41 0.42 15.85 7.60
N SER A 42 -0.25 17.00 7.59
CA SER A 42 -0.54 17.79 6.41
C SER A 42 0.68 17.70 5.53
N ALA A 43 0.60 16.89 4.49
CA ALA A 43 1.75 16.50 3.68
C ALA A 43 2.31 17.77 3.02
N ARG A 44 3.23 18.44 3.72
CA ARG A 44 3.91 19.69 3.34
C ARG A 44 3.04 20.58 2.44
N GLY A 45 1.90 21.04 2.97
CA GLY A 45 1.02 22.01 2.28
C GLY A 45 -0.07 21.42 1.38
N ARG A 46 -0.35 20.11 1.42
CA ARG A 46 -1.53 19.49 0.77
C ARG A 46 -2.56 19.05 1.81
N GLU A 47 -3.80 19.50 1.67
CA GLU A 47 -4.94 19.13 2.52
C GLU A 47 -5.38 17.68 2.21
N GLY A 48 -5.48 16.82 3.22
CA GLY A 48 -5.85 15.41 3.04
C GLY A 48 -5.51 14.51 4.23
N ILE A 49 -5.87 13.23 4.13
CA ILE A 49 -5.61 12.19 5.15
C ILE A 49 -4.46 11.32 4.66
N THR A 50 -3.39 11.21 5.45
CA THR A 50 -2.29 10.30 5.13
C THR A 50 -2.56 8.90 5.69
N LEU A 51 -2.25 7.89 4.91
CA LEU A 51 -2.31 6.50 5.32
C LEU A 51 -1.10 5.72 4.83
N THR A 52 -0.85 4.61 5.50
CA THR A 52 0.28 3.73 5.24
C THR A 52 -0.20 2.30 5.02
N CYS A 53 0.20 1.73 3.88
CA CYS A 53 -0.01 0.33 3.51
C CYS A 53 1.22 -0.49 3.90
N PHE A 54 1.11 -1.28 4.96
CA PHE A 54 2.16 -2.15 5.47
C PHE A 54 2.09 -3.53 4.84
N PHE A 55 3.25 -4.07 4.46
CA PHE A 55 3.35 -5.48 4.08
C PHE A 55 3.50 -6.37 5.32
N ASN A 56 2.64 -7.37 5.44
CA ASN A 56 2.54 -8.30 6.54
C ASN A 56 2.86 -9.72 6.04
N PRO A 57 4.02 -10.29 6.38
CA PRO A 57 4.42 -11.65 5.99
C PRO A 57 3.66 -12.78 6.72
N VAL A 58 2.44 -12.55 7.20
CA VAL A 58 1.74 -13.36 8.23
C VAL A 58 1.42 -14.80 7.80
N CYS A 59 1.41 -15.10 6.49
CA CYS A 59 1.20 -16.48 6.00
C CYS A 59 2.50 -17.22 5.64
N LEU A 60 3.67 -16.66 5.94
CA LEU A 60 4.93 -17.34 5.66
C LEU A 60 5.31 -18.24 6.83
N THR A 61 5.65 -19.49 6.53
CA THR A 61 6.24 -20.41 7.52
C THR A 61 7.50 -19.77 8.12
N ARG A 62 7.82 -20.08 9.38
CA ARG A 62 8.95 -19.48 10.12
C ARG A 62 10.27 -19.39 9.30
N PRO A 63 10.66 -20.40 8.48
CA PRO A 63 11.83 -20.32 7.60
C PRO A 63 11.68 -19.31 6.45
N LEU A 64 10.50 -19.24 5.82
CA LEU A 64 10.21 -18.28 4.75
C LEU A 64 10.10 -16.85 5.28
N LYS A 65 9.59 -16.68 6.51
CA LYS A 65 9.58 -15.39 7.19
C LYS A 65 11.00 -14.88 7.43
N LEU A 66 11.90 -15.72 7.96
CA LEU A 66 13.31 -15.32 8.14
C LEU A 66 14.02 -15.03 6.82
N LEU A 67 13.70 -15.77 5.77
CA LEU A 67 14.22 -15.54 4.42
C LEU A 67 13.75 -14.19 3.87
N ILE A 68 12.46 -13.86 4.03
CA ILE A 68 11.88 -12.61 3.53
C ILE A 68 12.25 -11.41 4.41
N ASP A 69 12.32 -11.57 5.74
CA ASP A 69 12.81 -10.54 6.66
C ASP A 69 14.30 -10.23 6.41
N ALA A 70 15.09 -11.20 5.94
CA ALA A 70 16.50 -11.02 5.60
C ALA A 70 16.73 -10.47 4.19
N ILE A 71 15.83 -10.75 3.23
CA ILE A 71 15.99 -10.37 1.81
C ILE A 71 15.20 -9.10 1.47
N ILE A 72 14.12 -8.79 2.18
CA ILE A 72 13.20 -7.75 1.73
C ILE A 72 12.59 -6.95 2.89
N PRO A 73 13.30 -5.92 3.38
CA PRO A 73 12.62 -4.83 4.03
C PRO A 73 11.84 -4.06 2.95
N PHE A 74 10.64 -4.53 2.59
CA PHE A 74 9.69 -3.73 1.80
C PHE A 74 9.20 -2.60 2.71
N PRO A 75 9.62 -1.35 2.48
CA PRO A 75 9.04 -0.25 3.19
C PRO A 75 7.58 -0.07 2.76
N PRO A 76 6.79 0.52 3.64
CA PRO A 76 5.37 0.63 3.41
C PRO A 76 5.04 1.67 2.34
N LEU A 77 3.98 1.43 1.59
CA LEU A 77 3.44 2.38 0.60
C LEU A 77 2.65 3.46 1.34
N ARG A 78 3.09 4.72 1.25
CA ARG A 78 2.37 5.86 1.81
C ARG A 78 1.51 6.53 0.77
N LEU A 79 0.25 6.79 1.14
CA LEU A 79 -0.73 7.42 0.30
C LEU A 79 -1.31 8.65 1.01
N LEU A 80 -1.55 9.70 0.24
CA LEU A 80 -2.35 10.84 0.64
C LEU A 80 -3.74 10.67 0.02
N ILE A 81 -4.78 10.69 0.84
CA ILE A 81 -6.17 10.76 0.42
C ILE A 81 -6.55 12.23 0.30
N PRO A 82 -6.84 12.74 -0.91
CA PRO A 82 -7.33 14.10 -1.10
C PRO A 82 -8.66 14.36 -0.38
N ALA A 83 -8.95 15.61 -0.05
CA ALA A 83 -10.21 16.00 0.60
C ALA A 83 -11.46 15.74 -0.28
N ASP A 84 -11.27 15.71 -1.59
CA ASP A 84 -12.31 15.44 -2.61
C ASP A 84 -12.40 13.95 -2.99
N TYR A 85 -11.72 13.05 -2.28
CA TYR A 85 -11.91 11.60 -2.46
C TYR A 85 -13.40 11.21 -2.25
N PRO A 86 -14.00 10.39 -3.13
CA PRO A 86 -13.39 9.58 -4.19
C PRO A 86 -13.32 10.22 -5.59
N GLU A 87 -13.67 11.51 -5.76
CA GLU A 87 -13.60 12.18 -7.07
C GLU A 87 -12.15 12.33 -7.58
N SER A 88 -11.19 12.40 -6.65
CA SER A 88 -9.75 12.33 -6.93
C SER A 88 -9.14 11.05 -6.41
N SER A 89 -8.19 10.49 -7.16
CA SER A 89 -7.40 9.32 -6.75
C SER A 89 -6.52 9.61 -5.54
N PRO A 90 -6.24 8.59 -4.70
CA PRO A 90 -5.18 8.72 -3.73
C PRO A 90 -3.82 8.95 -4.39
N VAL A 91 -2.96 9.71 -3.73
CA VAL A 91 -1.67 10.15 -4.27
C VAL A 91 -0.54 9.43 -3.56
N ILE A 92 0.33 8.77 -4.33
CA ILE A 92 1.53 8.12 -3.79
C ILE A 92 2.51 9.20 -3.29
N LEU A 93 2.82 9.17 -2.00
CA LEU A 93 3.76 10.11 -1.39
C LEU A 93 5.21 9.69 -1.68
N LYS A 94 5.96 10.55 -2.39
CA LYS A 94 7.41 10.39 -2.60
C LYS A 94 8.14 10.63 -1.28
N GLY A 95 8.98 9.68 -0.86
CA GLY A 95 9.89 9.93 0.27
C GLY A 95 10.26 8.74 1.13
N PHE A 96 10.10 7.50 0.66
CA PHE A 96 10.78 6.39 1.32
C PHE A 96 12.21 6.29 0.79
N LYS A 97 13.17 6.60 1.65
CA LYS A 97 14.59 6.32 1.45
C LYS A 97 14.74 4.80 1.51
N TRP A 98 14.95 4.23 0.35
CA TRP A 98 14.99 2.79 0.12
C TRP A 98 16.42 2.24 0.29
N GLU A 99 17.20 2.86 1.19
CA GLU A 99 18.66 2.90 1.13
C GLU A 99 19.35 1.52 1.23
N GLU A 100 18.61 0.44 1.54
CA GLU A 100 19.19 -0.89 1.77
C GLU A 100 18.41 -2.07 1.14
N ALA A 101 17.32 -1.83 0.39
CA ALA A 101 16.55 -2.93 -0.21
C ALA A 101 16.87 -3.14 -1.70
N GLU A 102 17.28 -4.37 -1.99
CA GLU A 102 17.79 -4.98 -3.23
C GLU A 102 16.85 -4.85 -4.45
N GLU A 103 17.38 -5.22 -5.64
CA GLU A 103 16.73 -5.35 -6.98
C GLU A 103 15.21 -5.62 -6.96
N ILE A 104 14.77 -6.57 -6.12
CA ILE A 104 13.37 -6.99 -5.93
C ILE A 104 12.44 -5.80 -5.67
N SER A 105 12.90 -4.90 -4.81
CA SER A 105 12.09 -3.84 -4.27
C SER A 105 11.92 -2.67 -5.25
N GLU A 106 12.92 -2.44 -6.11
CA GLU A 106 12.85 -1.51 -7.22
C GLU A 106 11.97 -2.06 -8.35
N GLU A 107 12.07 -3.36 -8.64
CA GLU A 107 11.23 -4.03 -9.62
C GLU A 107 9.74 -3.91 -9.27
N VAL A 108 9.38 -4.14 -7.99
CA VAL A 108 8.00 -3.94 -7.50
C VAL A 108 7.53 -2.50 -7.75
N LYS A 109 8.35 -1.49 -7.42
CA LYS A 109 7.97 -0.09 -7.63
C LYS A 109 7.76 0.22 -9.11
N VAL A 110 8.66 -0.22 -9.99
CA VAL A 110 8.58 0.07 -11.41
C VAL A 110 7.31 -0.53 -12.00
N ARG A 111 7.02 -1.81 -11.69
CA ARG A 111 5.80 -2.48 -12.15
C ARG A 111 4.54 -1.85 -11.57
N PHE A 112 4.54 -1.58 -10.27
CA PHE A 112 3.42 -0.94 -9.59
C PHE A 112 3.12 0.46 -10.17
N ASN A 113 4.12 1.33 -10.28
CA ASN A 113 3.92 2.69 -10.81
C ASN A 113 3.47 2.66 -12.28
N ARG A 114 4.00 1.73 -13.09
CA ARG A 114 3.56 1.54 -14.47
C ARG A 114 2.09 1.13 -14.53
N HIS A 115 1.68 0.19 -13.68
CA HIS A 115 0.29 -0.26 -13.60
C HIS A 115 -0.65 0.87 -13.19
N ILE A 116 -0.35 1.56 -12.09
CA ILE A 116 -1.18 2.67 -11.59
C ILE A 116 -1.28 3.80 -12.64
N GLY A 117 -0.18 4.11 -13.34
CA GLY A 117 -0.18 5.11 -14.42
C GLY A 117 -1.00 4.71 -15.65
N ALA A 118 -1.32 3.43 -15.83
CA ALA A 118 -2.12 2.93 -16.95
C ALA A 118 -3.63 2.79 -16.61
N LEU A 119 -4.01 2.91 -15.34
CA LEU A 119 -5.40 2.80 -14.91
C LEU A 119 -6.18 4.10 -15.19
N SER A 120 -7.46 3.95 -15.53
CA SER A 120 -8.40 5.06 -15.66
C SER A 120 -8.62 5.72 -14.30
N GLN A 121 -8.56 7.06 -14.26
CA GLN A 121 -8.76 7.85 -13.05
C GLN A 121 -10.24 8.26 -12.89
N PRO A 122 -10.75 8.41 -11.66
CA PRO A 122 -10.08 8.17 -10.38
C PRO A 122 -10.02 6.69 -9.99
N ILE A 123 -8.93 6.28 -9.34
CA ILE A 123 -8.72 4.93 -8.80
C ILE A 123 -9.08 4.92 -7.32
N CYS A 124 -9.78 3.89 -6.84
CA CYS A 124 -10.09 3.78 -5.41
C CYS A 124 -8.91 3.26 -4.58
N LEU A 125 -8.97 3.47 -3.26
CA LEU A 125 -7.94 2.98 -2.34
C LEU A 125 -7.82 1.45 -2.38
N ALA A 126 -8.93 0.74 -2.55
CA ALA A 126 -8.95 -0.72 -2.62
C ALA A 126 -8.20 -1.29 -3.84
N GLU A 127 -8.30 -0.65 -5.00
CA GLU A 127 -7.54 -1.03 -6.20
C GLU A 127 -6.06 -0.76 -6.00
N MET A 128 -5.69 0.40 -5.46
CA MET A 128 -4.28 0.74 -5.24
C MET A 128 -3.61 -0.19 -4.21
N ALA A 129 -4.28 -0.49 -3.08
CA ALA A 129 -3.77 -1.43 -2.09
C ALA A 129 -3.71 -2.87 -2.62
N GLY A 130 -4.68 -3.26 -3.46
CA GLY A 130 -4.70 -4.57 -4.12
C GLY A 130 -3.55 -4.75 -5.10
N SER A 131 -3.32 -3.77 -5.98
CA SER A 131 -2.22 -3.79 -6.94
C SER A 131 -0.86 -3.77 -6.23
N TRP A 132 -0.74 -3.04 -5.11
CA TRP A 132 0.47 -3.08 -4.28
C TRP A 132 0.76 -4.50 -3.76
N GLN A 133 -0.23 -5.18 -3.16
CA GLN A 133 -0.08 -6.56 -2.70
C GLN A 133 0.29 -7.52 -3.85
N PHE A 134 -0.39 -7.38 -4.99
CA PHE A 134 -0.19 -8.24 -6.15
C PHE A 134 1.26 -8.19 -6.64
N TYR A 135 1.81 -6.98 -6.88
CA TYR A 135 3.16 -6.84 -7.41
C TYR A 135 4.23 -7.27 -6.42
N ILE A 136 4.04 -7.06 -5.11
CA ILE A 136 4.95 -7.63 -4.10
C ILE A 136 4.98 -9.16 -4.22
N ALA A 137 3.80 -9.80 -4.23
CA ALA A 137 3.71 -11.26 -4.27
C ALA A 137 4.27 -11.84 -5.59
N GLU A 138 3.99 -11.20 -6.72
CA GLU A 138 4.49 -11.60 -8.03
C GLU A 138 6.02 -11.58 -8.08
N VAL A 139 6.65 -10.46 -7.69
CA VAL A 139 8.12 -10.32 -7.74
C VAL A 139 8.81 -11.25 -6.74
N ILE A 140 8.25 -11.45 -5.54
CA ILE A 140 8.76 -12.45 -4.58
C ILE A 140 8.72 -13.86 -5.20
N ASN A 141 7.61 -14.23 -5.85
CA ASN A 141 7.44 -15.54 -6.45
C ASN A 141 8.42 -15.75 -7.62
N GLU A 142 8.60 -14.77 -8.49
CA GLU A 142 9.61 -14.81 -9.56
C GLU A 142 11.03 -14.97 -9.01
N TYR A 143 11.36 -14.23 -7.95
CA TYR A 143 12.66 -14.35 -7.29
C TYR A 143 12.87 -15.75 -6.70
N ALA A 144 11.87 -16.30 -5.99
CA ALA A 144 11.93 -17.64 -5.41
C ALA A 144 12.12 -18.73 -6.49
N GLN A 145 11.46 -18.58 -7.64
CA GLN A 145 11.64 -19.48 -8.78
C GLN A 145 13.07 -19.40 -9.35
N ARG A 146 13.60 -18.17 -9.53
CA ARG A 146 14.97 -17.95 -10.04
C ARG A 146 16.03 -18.49 -9.07
N ALA A 147 15.82 -18.36 -7.77
CA ALA A 147 16.72 -18.85 -6.74
C ALA A 147 16.72 -20.39 -6.59
N GLY A 148 15.91 -21.12 -7.37
CA GLY A 148 15.87 -22.59 -7.34
C GLY A 148 15.17 -23.19 -6.12
N VAL A 149 14.47 -22.36 -5.32
CA VAL A 149 13.74 -22.79 -4.11
C VAL A 149 12.46 -23.57 -4.46
N GLY A 150 12.10 -23.68 -5.74
CA GLY A 150 10.83 -24.24 -6.22
C GLY A 150 10.88 -25.36 -7.27
N THR A 151 12.03 -25.92 -7.63
CA THR A 151 12.08 -26.99 -8.67
C THR A 151 12.82 -28.23 -8.20
N PHE A 152 12.07 -29.19 -7.63
CA PHE A 152 12.44 -30.60 -7.68
C PHE A 152 12.25 -31.08 -9.13
N SER A 153 13.26 -30.85 -9.98
CA SER A 153 13.36 -31.59 -11.23
C SER A 153 13.97 -32.96 -10.93
N SER A 154 13.13 -33.95 -10.69
CA SER A 154 13.54 -35.35 -10.77
C SER A 154 13.94 -35.65 -12.21
N LYS A 155 15.25 -35.69 -12.45
CA LYS A 155 15.80 -36.32 -13.64
C LYS A 155 15.38 -37.80 -13.63
N LYS A 156 14.58 -38.19 -14.60
CA LYS A 156 14.54 -39.58 -15.07
C LYS A 156 15.62 -39.76 -16.13
#